data_AF-A0A7W7YA70-F1
#
_entry.id   AF-A0A7W7YA70-F1
#
_cell.length_a   1.000
_cell.length_b   1.000
_cell.length_c   1.000
_cell.angle_alpha   90.00
_cell.angle_beta   90.00
_cell.angle_gamma   90.00
#
_symmetry.space_group_name_H-M   'P 1'
#
loop_
_entity.id
_entity.type
_entity.pdbx_description
1 polymer ?
#
loop_
_entity_poly.entity_id
_entity_poly.type
_entity_poly.pdbx_seq_one_letter_code
_entity_poly.pdbx_strand_id
1 'polypeptide(L)'
;MNDHPLPTLRNQLLSLHKQLMNTERTAYEAAGNVIQSPMQFLQLLMEHERFAWLRQLSQLVVMMDEAMEEKPPITKERMDALVAEAKHLLTGSEEPGSFAVRYAKAREHASAVAAAHVEIIKSLG
;
A
#
# COMPACT_ATOMS: atom_id res chain seq x y z
N MET A 1 20.96 -9.91 -9.97
CA MET A 1 19.63 -9.52 -10.48
C MET A 1 18.64 -10.40 -9.76
N ASN A 2 18.05 -9.90 -8.67
CA ASN A 2 17.02 -10.65 -7.97
C ASN A 2 15.79 -10.63 -8.87
N ASP A 3 15.46 -11.77 -9.48
CA ASP A 3 14.15 -12.00 -10.11
C ASP A 3 13.14 -11.99 -8.97
N HIS A 4 12.67 -10.80 -8.61
CA HIS A 4 11.60 -10.68 -7.64
C HIS A 4 10.29 -10.88 -8.38
N PRO A 5 9.60 -12.02 -8.21
CA PRO A 5 8.38 -12.27 -8.95
C PRO A 5 7.35 -11.21 -8.58
N LEU A 6 6.89 -10.45 -9.59
CA LEU A 6 5.85 -9.44 -9.47
C LEU A 6 4.61 -9.91 -8.66
N PRO A 7 4.15 -11.18 -8.78
CA PRO A 7 3.07 -11.71 -7.94
C PRO A 7 3.35 -11.66 -6.43
N THR A 8 4.60 -11.91 -6.02
CA THR A 8 4.98 -11.88 -4.60
C THR A 8 4.91 -10.46 -4.07
N LEU A 9 5.49 -9.49 -4.78
CA LEU A 9 5.43 -8.09 -4.38
C LEU A 9 3.97 -7.59 -4.32
N ARG A 10 3.16 -7.92 -5.34
CA ARG A 10 1.73 -7.59 -5.37
C ARG A 10 0.99 -8.13 -4.14
N ASN A 11 1.23 -9.37 -3.75
CA ASN A 11 0.60 -9.98 -2.57
C ASN A 11 1.08 -9.33 -1.26
N GLN A 12 2.36 -8.97 -1.16
CA GLN A 12 2.89 -8.25 -0.02
C GLN A 12 2.25 -6.85 0.11
N LEU A 13 2.11 -6.11 -1.00
CA LEU A 13 1.46 -4.81 -1.03
C LEU A 13 -0.03 -4.89 -0.69
N LEU A 14 -0.74 -5.92 -1.15
CA LEU A 14 -2.14 -6.15 -0.78
C LEU A 14 -2.29 -6.44 0.72
N SER A 15 -1.39 -7.26 1.29
CA SER A 15 -1.36 -7.52 2.73
C SER A 15 -1.08 -6.23 3.53
N LEU A 16 -0.12 -5.43 3.06
CA LEU A 16 0.18 -4.13 3.64
C LEU A 16 -1.03 -3.19 3.61
N HIS A 17 -1.73 -3.10 2.47
CA HIS A 17 -2.92 -2.28 2.33
C HIS A 17 -4.00 -2.64 3.38
N LYS A 18 -4.25 -3.94 3.58
CA LYS A 18 -5.19 -4.42 4.59
C LYS A 18 -4.77 -4.03 6.01
N GLN A 19 -3.47 -4.07 6.33
CA GLN A 19 -2.97 -3.64 7.63
C GLN A 19 -3.15 -2.14 7.83
N LEU A 20 -2.82 -1.32 6.83
CA LEU A 20 -3.00 0.13 6.89
C LEU A 20 -4.48 0.52 7.04
N MET A 21 -5.39 -0.15 6.34
CA MET A 21 -6.83 0.03 6.53
C MET A 21 -7.25 -0.21 7.98
N ASN A 22 -6.78 -1.30 8.59
CA ASN A 22 -7.10 -1.62 9.98
C ASN A 22 -6.50 -0.59 10.95
N THR A 23 -5.26 -0.16 10.73
CA THR A 23 -4.61 0.87 11.54
C THR A 23 -5.37 2.19 11.48
N GLU A 24 -5.73 2.66 10.28
CA GLU A 24 -6.50 3.90 10.10
C GLU A 24 -7.91 3.77 10.68
N ARG A 25 -8.53 2.59 10.57
CA ARG A 25 -9.82 2.31 11.23
C ARG A 25 -9.72 2.51 12.74
N THR A 26 -8.74 1.87 13.39
CA THR A 26 -8.52 1.99 14.83
C THR A 26 -8.24 3.44 15.23
N ALA A 27 -7.42 4.16 14.45
CA ALA A 27 -7.13 5.57 14.71
C ALA A 27 -8.36 6.49 14.50
N TYR A 28 -9.24 6.16 13.56
CA TYR A 28 -10.48 6.88 13.31
C TYR A 28 -11.48 6.69 14.46
N GLU A 29 -11.63 5.44 14.93
CA GLU A 29 -12.49 5.10 16.06
C GLU A 29 -11.95 5.69 17.38
N ALA A 30 -10.63 5.64 17.62
CA ALA A 30 -9.99 6.25 18.78
C ALA A 30 -10.15 7.78 18.85
N ALA A 31 -10.35 8.44 17.71
CA ALA A 31 -10.67 9.87 17.64
C ALA A 31 -12.15 10.18 17.95
N GLY A 32 -12.93 9.21 18.42
CA GLY A 32 -14.34 9.35 18.80
C GLY A 32 -15.33 9.15 17.65
N ASN A 33 -14.87 8.76 16.46
CA ASN A 33 -15.76 8.45 15.35
C ASN A 33 -16.30 7.03 15.48
N VAL A 34 -17.50 6.76 14.96
CA VAL A 34 -18.10 5.42 14.98
C VAL A 34 -18.29 4.92 13.56
N ILE A 35 -17.72 3.74 13.27
CA ILE A 35 -17.97 3.00 12.04
C ILE A 35 -19.07 1.96 12.33
N GLN A 36 -20.27 2.26 11.86
CA GLN A 36 -21.50 1.50 12.12
C GLN A 36 -21.63 0.26 11.25
N SER A 37 -20.97 0.20 10.08
CA SER A 37 -21.06 -0.95 9.18
C SER A 37 -19.84 -1.12 8.26
N PRO A 38 -19.61 -2.32 7.70
CA PRO A 38 -18.59 -2.53 6.66
C PRO A 38 -18.80 -1.64 5.44
N MET A 39 -20.06 -1.41 5.04
CA MET A 39 -20.38 -0.54 3.89
C MET A 39 -19.97 0.91 4.15
N GLN A 40 -20.23 1.43 5.35
CA GLN A 40 -19.78 2.76 5.73
C GLN A 40 -18.25 2.85 5.69
N PHE A 41 -17.54 1.81 6.14
CA PHE A 41 -16.08 1.80 6.06
C PHE A 41 -15.58 1.83 4.61
N LEU A 42 -16.23 1.10 3.70
CA LEU A 42 -15.92 1.17 2.27
C LEU A 42 -16.14 2.57 1.71
N GLN A 43 -17.26 3.24 2.06
CA GLN A 43 -17.51 4.63 1.66
C GLN A 43 -16.42 5.57 2.18
N LEU A 44 -15.99 5.42 3.44
CA LEU A 44 -14.90 6.23 4.00
C LEU A 44 -13.59 6.04 3.22
N LEU A 45 -13.24 4.80 2.85
CA LEU A 45 -12.05 4.53 2.04
C LEU A 45 -12.11 5.18 0.65
N MET A 46 -13.31 5.26 0.06
CA MET A 46 -13.52 5.82 -1.25
C MET A 46 -13.57 7.35 -1.26
N GLU A 47 -14.20 7.96 -0.24
CA GLU A 47 -14.62 9.36 -0.30
C GLU A 47 -13.91 10.26 0.72
N HIS A 48 -13.51 9.72 1.87
CA HIS A 48 -13.06 10.53 3.00
C HIS A 48 -11.56 10.85 2.92
N GLU A 49 -11.21 12.13 3.08
CA GLU A 49 -9.84 12.67 2.96
C GLU A 49 -8.80 11.97 3.86
N ARG A 50 -9.19 11.59 5.09
CA ARG A 50 -8.36 10.77 5.99
C ARG A 50 -7.84 9.48 5.34
N PHE A 51 -8.64 8.81 4.50
CA PHE A 51 -8.28 7.54 3.88
C PHE A 51 -7.75 7.70 2.45
N ALA A 52 -7.85 8.90 1.88
CA ALA A 52 -7.48 9.21 0.51
C ALA A 52 -6.08 8.72 0.10
N TRP A 53 -5.13 8.77 1.04
CA TRP A 53 -3.74 8.38 0.82
C TRP A 53 -3.58 6.88 0.55
N LEU A 54 -4.46 6.01 1.08
CA LEU A 54 -4.40 4.56 0.85
C LEU A 54 -4.66 4.20 -0.62
N ARG A 55 -5.34 5.07 -1.37
CA ARG A 55 -5.69 4.85 -2.78
C ARG A 55 -4.47 4.70 -3.67
N GLN A 56 -3.36 5.38 -3.35
CA GLN A 56 -2.11 5.26 -4.13
C GLN A 56 -1.57 3.83 -4.09
N LEU A 57 -1.63 3.18 -2.92
CA LEU A 57 -1.25 1.78 -2.77
C LEU A 57 -2.21 0.85 -3.51
N SER A 58 -3.53 1.10 -3.44
CA SER A 58 -4.52 0.32 -4.18
C SER A 58 -4.30 0.42 -5.70
N GLN A 59 -4.04 1.63 -6.21
CA GLN A 59 -3.76 1.88 -7.63
C GLN A 59 -2.52 1.12 -8.09
N LEU A 60 -1.45 1.12 -7.28
CA LEU A 60 -0.25 0.35 -7.59
C LEU A 60 -0.53 -1.16 -7.68
N VAL A 61 -1.31 -1.71 -6.74
CA VAL A 61 -1.71 -3.13 -6.78
C VAL A 61 -2.51 -3.43 -8.06
N VAL A 62 -3.47 -2.56 -8.42
CA VAL A 62 -4.25 -2.71 -9.66
C VAL A 62 -3.35 -2.67 -10.90
N MET A 63 -2.40 -1.73 -10.98
CA MET A 63 -1.46 -1.66 -12.10
C MET A 63 -0.62 -2.94 -12.22
N MET A 64 -0.24 -3.55 -11.09
CA MET A 64 0.47 -4.83 -11.09
C MET A 64 -0.42 -5.99 -11.53
N ASP A 65 -1.69 -6.01 -11.12
CA ASP A 65 -2.67 -7.00 -11.56
C ASP A 65 -2.92 -6.92 -13.07
N GLU A 66 -3.19 -5.73 -13.58
CA GLU A 66 -3.38 -5.49 -15.01
C GLU A 66 -2.14 -5.91 -15.80
N ALA A 67 -0.94 -5.53 -15.35
CA ALA A 67 0.29 -5.89 -16.04
C ALA A 67 0.54 -7.41 -16.05
N MET A 68 0.17 -8.12 -14.98
CA MET A 68 0.26 -9.59 -14.94
C MET A 68 -0.72 -10.29 -15.89
N GLU A 69 -1.83 -9.63 -16.25
CA GLU A 69 -2.86 -10.15 -17.15
C GLU A 69 -2.64 -9.75 -18.63
N GLU A 70 -1.61 -8.95 -18.93
CA GLU A 70 -1.27 -8.49 -20.27
C GLU A 70 -1.01 -9.64 -21.27
N LYS A 71 -1.42 -9.40 -22.53
CA LYS A 71 -1.16 -10.28 -23.68
C LYS A 71 -0.62 -9.41 -24.83
N PRO A 72 0.65 -9.58 -25.27
CA PRO A 72 1.66 -10.54 -24.82
C PRO A 72 2.09 -10.32 -23.35
N PRO A 73 2.78 -11.30 -22.72
CA PRO A 73 3.22 -11.17 -21.33
C PRO A 73 4.05 -9.91 -21.07
N ILE A 74 3.90 -9.36 -19.86
CA ILE A 74 4.65 -8.19 -19.38
C ILE A 74 6.16 -8.30 -19.64
N THR A 75 6.77 -7.22 -20.10
CA THR A 75 8.22 -7.17 -20.31
C THR A 75 8.97 -7.00 -18.99
N LYS A 76 10.25 -7.37 -18.98
CA LYS A 76 11.11 -7.18 -17.81
C LYS A 76 11.23 -5.71 -17.43
N GLU A 77 11.34 -4.81 -18.40
CA GLU A 77 11.44 -3.37 -18.18
C GLU A 77 10.19 -2.82 -17.49
N ARG A 78 9.00 -3.29 -17.88
CA ARG A 78 7.74 -2.89 -17.23
C ARG A 78 7.63 -3.45 -15.81
N MET A 79 8.07 -4.69 -15.60
CA MET A 79 8.15 -5.29 -14.27
C MET A 79 9.09 -4.51 -13.35
N ASP A 80 10.29 -4.17 -13.83
CA ASP A 80 11.29 -3.39 -13.08
C ASP A 80 10.77 -1.97 -12.77
N ALA A 81 10.02 -1.35 -13.68
CA ALA A 81 9.38 -0.05 -13.46
C ALA A 81 8.33 -0.12 -12.34
N LEU A 82 7.48 -1.17 -12.30
CA LEU A 82 6.50 -1.35 -11.22
C LEU A 82 7.17 -1.60 -9.86
N VAL A 83 8.27 -2.34 -9.85
CA VAL A 83 9.09 -2.55 -8.64
C VAL A 83 9.71 -1.23 -8.16
N ALA A 84 10.20 -0.39 -9.08
CA ALA A 84 10.73 0.93 -8.76
C ALA A 84 9.66 1.88 -8.22
N GLU A 85 8.45 1.86 -8.81
CA GLU A 85 7.30 2.63 -8.32
C GLU A 85 6.90 2.21 -6.90
N ALA A 86 6.87 0.90 -6.62
CA ALA A 86 6.62 0.39 -5.27
C ALA A 86 7.66 0.87 -4.26
N LYS A 87 8.96 0.84 -4.63
CA LYS A 87 10.03 1.39 -3.79
C LYS A 87 9.80 2.87 -3.54
N HIS A 88 9.56 3.65 -4.59
CA HIS A 88 9.36 5.09 -4.50
C HIS A 88 8.14 5.46 -3.64
N LEU A 89 7.01 4.76 -3.78
CA LEU A 89 5.84 5.00 -2.94
C LEU A 89 6.14 4.77 -1.45
N LEU A 90 6.89 3.71 -1.12
CA LEU A 90 7.16 3.32 0.27
C LEU A 90 8.26 4.16 0.94
N THR A 91 9.17 4.79 0.19
CA THR A 91 10.36 5.47 0.75
C THR A 91 10.65 6.86 0.19
N GLY A 92 9.98 7.28 -0.88
CA GLY A 92 10.50 8.28 -1.82
C GLY A 92 10.01 9.72 -1.65
N SER A 93 9.17 10.03 -0.65
CA SER A 93 8.67 11.41 -0.45
C SER A 93 8.68 11.82 1.02
N GLU A 94 9.23 13.01 1.28
CA GLU A 94 9.15 13.68 2.58
C GLU A 94 8.11 14.80 2.60
N GLU A 95 7.36 14.99 1.51
CA GLU A 95 6.37 16.06 1.40
C GLU A 95 5.23 15.86 2.41
N PRO A 96 4.84 16.91 3.16
CA PRO A 96 3.72 16.81 4.09
C PRO A 96 2.44 16.34 3.40
N GLY A 97 1.84 15.28 3.92
CA GLY A 97 0.60 14.70 3.37
C GLY A 97 0.84 13.64 2.28
N SER A 98 2.08 13.41 1.86
CA SER A 98 2.43 12.30 0.97
C SER A 98 2.13 10.94 1.60
N PHE A 99 2.02 9.91 0.76
CA PHE A 99 1.89 8.54 1.24
C PHE A 99 3.05 8.17 2.18
N ALA A 100 4.29 8.43 1.78
CA ALA A 100 5.47 8.04 2.54
C ALA A 100 5.51 8.65 3.95
N VAL A 101 5.12 9.92 4.11
CA VAL A 101 5.05 10.56 5.44
C VAL A 101 3.95 9.94 6.31
N ARG A 102 2.76 9.69 5.74
CA ARG A 102 1.66 9.04 6.49
C ARG A 102 1.99 7.59 6.82
N TYR A 103 2.64 6.90 5.90
CA TYR A 103 3.08 5.53 6.04
C TYR A 103 4.15 5.37 7.11
N ALA A 104 5.12 6.29 7.18
CA ALA A 104 6.12 6.33 8.25
C ALA A 104 5.46 6.44 9.64
N LYS A 105 4.50 7.35 9.81
CA LYS A 105 3.72 7.46 11.06
C LYS A 105 2.95 6.19 11.38
N ALA A 106 2.30 5.57 10.38
CA ALA A 106 1.60 4.31 10.59
C ALA A 106 2.55 3.18 11.05
N ARG A 107 3.77 3.13 10.52
CA ARG A 107 4.81 2.16 10.93
C ARG A 107 5.29 2.38 12.38
N GLU A 108 5.42 3.62 12.83
CA GLU A 108 5.83 3.94 14.20
C GLU A 108 4.82 3.46 15.25
N HIS A 109 3.53 3.49 14.91
CA HIS A 109 2.45 3.17 15.85
C HIS A 109 1.87 1.76 15.69
N ALA A 110 2.09 1.07 14.56
CA ALA A 110 1.58 -0.26 14.30
C ALA A 110 2.70 -1.25 13.97
N SER A 111 3.01 -2.14 14.91
CA SER A 111 4.06 -3.15 14.77
C SER A 111 3.86 -4.08 13.57
N ALA A 112 2.61 -4.42 13.23
CA ALA A 112 2.28 -5.20 12.05
C ALA A 112 2.76 -4.50 10.76
N VAL A 113 2.48 -3.19 10.63
CA VAL A 113 2.86 -2.37 9.47
C VAL A 113 4.38 -2.26 9.38
N ALA A 114 5.07 -2.09 10.51
CA ALA A 114 6.53 -2.09 10.55
C ALA A 114 7.13 -3.43 10.10
N ALA A 115 6.58 -4.55 10.56
CA ALA A 115 7.02 -5.88 10.14
C ALA A 115 6.78 -6.12 8.64
N ALA A 116 5.61 -5.73 8.12
CA ALA A 116 5.30 -5.82 6.69
C ALA A 116 6.27 -4.99 5.85
N HIS A 117 6.65 -3.79 6.31
CA HIS A 117 7.65 -2.96 5.65
C HIS A 117 9.00 -3.69 5.53
N VAL A 118 9.50 -4.27 6.62
CA VAL A 118 10.79 -4.99 6.62
C VAL A 118 10.77 -6.15 5.62
N GLU A 119 9.69 -6.94 5.60
CA GLU A 119 9.55 -8.05 4.67
C GLU A 119 9.48 -7.59 3.21
N ILE A 120 8.81 -6.47 2.93
CA ILE A 120 8.78 -5.88 1.58
C ILE A 120 10.15 -5.35 1.18
N ILE A 121 10.85 -4.59 2.02
CA ILE A 121 12.17 -4.06 1.67
C ILE A 121 13.19 -5.18 1.47
N LYS A 122 13.13 -6.24 2.28
CA LYS A 122 13.99 -7.41 2.13
C LYS A 122 13.73 -8.15 0.81
N SER A 123 12.48 -8.21 0.38
CA SER A 123 12.09 -8.80 -0.90
C SER A 123 12.60 -7.93 -2.05
N LEU A 124 12.51 -6.62 -1.91
CA LEU A 124 12.95 -5.64 -2.91
C LEU A 124 14.48 -5.49 -3.05
N GLY A 125 15.28 -6.01 -2.12
CA GLY A 125 16.74 -5.95 -2.08
C GLY A 125 17.41 -7.11 -2.79
#